data_AF-A0A9W9V588-F1
#
_entry.id   AF-A0A9W9V588-F1
#
_cell.length_a   1.000
_cell.length_b   1.000
_cell.length_c   1.000
_cell.angle_alpha   90.00
_cell.angle_beta   90.00
_cell.angle_gamma   90.00
#
_symmetry.space_group_name_H-M   'P 1'
#
loop_
_entity.id
_entity.type
_entity.pdbx_description
1 polymer ?
#
loop_
_entity_poly.entity_id
_entity_poly.type
_entity_poly.pdbx_seq_one_letter_code
_entity_poly.pdbx_strand_id
1 'polypeptide(L)'
;MRFYQTSWLLALCIGTIINASDILEVDLVFPRNETYSPTEWFPIVFAFQNAERARYLNPEITYTFWDLDNANNSRTRIHDLRWTNWIGQDTFYAYHYYGYFKEEGRWRVRWSLSWQSCDEDAFESHPLSADMINNSSTWSTWFTLQSSAPKVDLVAATAKKTCPEEYGMAINVTDKTMEVPMWVTWSGGDYTNDTCAVVASSTPTPTPDPCRVHIDKTIVASMEASLKSDLCKGIDRPSDCPEDKNNAAHQLAVAGISCLLAAVGALGFFLV
;
A
#
# COMPACT_ATOMS: atom_id res chain seq x y z
N MET A 1 59.55 28.40 -36.87
CA MET A 1 58.97 27.61 -35.76
C MET A 1 57.47 27.81 -35.78
N ARG A 2 56.68 26.77 -36.08
CA ARG A 2 55.21 26.80 -36.06
C ARG A 2 54.76 26.24 -34.70
N PHE A 3 54.05 27.04 -33.92
CA PHE A 3 53.39 26.56 -32.70
C PHE A 3 51.97 26.11 -33.07
N TYR A 4 51.70 24.82 -32.88
CA TYR A 4 50.36 24.25 -32.96
C TYR A 4 49.65 24.51 -31.64
N GLN A 5 48.61 25.34 -31.65
CA GLN A 5 47.67 25.47 -30.54
C GLN A 5 46.58 24.42 -30.73
N THR A 6 46.66 23.32 -29.98
CA THR A 6 45.57 22.35 -29.85
C THR A 6 44.56 22.88 -28.84
N SER A 7 43.41 23.33 -29.35
CA SER A 7 42.24 23.66 -28.52
C SER A 7 41.55 22.35 -28.14
N TRP A 8 41.54 22.02 -26.85
CA TRP A 8 40.77 20.91 -26.30
C TRP A 8 39.40 21.43 -25.88
N LEU A 9 38.37 21.08 -26.66
CA LEU A 9 36.97 21.30 -26.27
C LEU A 9 36.57 20.21 -25.27
N LEU A 10 36.50 20.57 -23.98
CA LEU A 10 35.86 19.74 -22.96
C LEU A 10 34.34 19.87 -23.12
N ALA A 11 33.70 18.85 -23.66
CA ALA A 11 32.26 18.72 -23.64
C ALA A 11 31.82 18.39 -22.20
N LEU A 12 31.25 19.38 -21.51
CA LEU A 12 30.54 19.18 -20.24
C LEU A 12 29.18 18.56 -20.56
N CYS A 13 29.06 17.25 -20.36
CA CYS A 13 27.75 16.61 -20.24
C CYS A 13 27.14 17.05 -18.91
N ILE A 14 26.28 18.07 -18.95
CA ILE A 14 25.44 18.43 -17.81
C ILE A 14 24.36 17.34 -17.72
N GLY A 15 24.66 16.28 -16.97
CA GLY A 15 23.63 15.34 -16.53
C GLY A 15 22.71 16.04 -15.55
N THR A 16 21.40 15.84 -15.69
CA THR A 16 20.42 16.23 -14.68
C THR A 16 20.70 15.46 -13.39
N ILE A 17 20.94 16.18 -12.30
CA ILE A 17 21.12 15.57 -10.98
C ILE A 17 19.72 15.29 -10.41
N ILE A 18 19.38 14.02 -10.24
CA ILE A 18 18.17 13.60 -9.52
C ILE A 18 18.52 13.55 -8.03
N ASN A 19 17.78 14.26 -7.18
CA ASN A 19 17.98 14.22 -5.74
C ASN A 19 17.28 12.98 -5.15
N ALA A 20 17.98 12.20 -4.33
CA ALA A 20 17.43 10.97 -3.77
C ALA A 20 16.21 11.21 -2.85
N SER A 21 16.07 12.41 -2.29
CA SER A 21 14.90 12.83 -1.50
C SER A 21 13.63 13.02 -2.32
N ASP A 22 13.77 13.18 -3.63
CA ASP A 22 12.65 13.46 -4.55
C ASP A 22 12.09 12.16 -5.13
N ILE A 23 12.75 11.04 -4.84
CA ILE A 23 12.34 9.73 -5.33
C ILE A 23 11.41 9.08 -4.32
N LEU A 24 10.13 8.96 -4.68
CA LEU A 24 9.24 8.00 -4.05
C LEU A 24 9.59 6.62 -4.59
N GLU A 25 9.93 5.68 -3.72
CA GLU A 25 10.16 4.30 -4.13
C GLU A 25 9.14 3.37 -3.49
N VAL A 26 8.61 2.41 -4.25
CA VAL A 26 7.63 1.45 -3.76
C VAL A 26 8.06 0.04 -4.12
N ASP A 27 8.19 -0.80 -3.10
CA ASP A 27 8.76 -2.14 -3.21
C ASP A 27 7.80 -3.22 -2.76
N LEU A 28 7.75 -4.32 -3.50
CA LEU A 28 7.23 -5.59 -2.97
C LEU A 28 8.31 -6.21 -2.07
N VAL A 29 8.19 -5.97 -0.76
CA VAL A 29 9.13 -6.46 0.26
C VAL A 29 8.96 -7.95 0.50
N PHE A 30 7.72 -8.43 0.47
CA PHE A 30 7.39 -9.84 0.66
C PHE A 30 6.08 -10.18 -0.07
N PRO A 31 5.98 -11.33 -0.77
CA PRO A 31 6.98 -12.40 -0.85
C PRO A 31 8.06 -12.14 -1.90
N ARG A 32 9.25 -12.74 -1.70
CA ARG A 32 10.32 -12.84 -2.70
C ARG A 32 10.28 -14.20 -3.42
N ASN A 33 11.02 -14.33 -4.52
CA ASN A 33 11.16 -15.57 -5.31
C ASN A 33 11.91 -16.68 -4.56
N GLU A 34 11.23 -17.22 -3.55
CA GLU A 34 11.75 -18.18 -2.59
C GLU A 34 10.65 -19.18 -2.19
N THR A 35 11.03 -20.11 -1.31
CA THR A 35 10.14 -21.14 -0.77
C THR A 35 9.93 -20.91 0.72
N TYR A 36 8.69 -20.94 1.17
CA TYR A 36 8.29 -20.76 2.56
C TYR A 36 7.42 -21.94 3.02
N SER A 37 7.38 -22.21 4.32
CA SER A 37 6.37 -23.12 4.86
C SER A 37 4.98 -22.48 4.77
N PRO A 38 3.91 -23.24 4.47
CA PRO A 38 2.56 -22.75 4.66
C PRO A 38 2.35 -22.19 6.08
N THR A 39 1.59 -21.11 6.19
CA THR A 39 1.31 -20.44 7.47
C THR A 39 -0.18 -20.15 7.59
N GLU A 40 -0.69 -20.08 8.81
CA GLU A 40 -2.09 -19.72 9.03
C GLU A 40 -2.42 -18.32 8.47
N TRP A 41 -1.49 -17.38 8.61
CA TRP A 41 -1.59 -16.00 8.16
C TRP A 41 -0.33 -15.62 7.40
N PHE A 42 -0.39 -15.70 6.07
CA PHE A 42 0.76 -15.39 5.21
C PHE A 42 0.79 -13.89 4.91
N PRO A 43 1.89 -13.18 5.22
CA PRO A 43 1.98 -11.74 4.99
C PRO A 43 2.20 -11.43 3.52
N ILE A 44 1.73 -10.27 3.11
CA ILE A 44 2.10 -9.58 1.87
C ILE A 44 2.48 -8.18 2.30
N VAL A 45 3.67 -7.73 1.92
CA VAL A 45 4.25 -6.50 2.45
C VAL A 45 4.82 -5.69 1.30
N PHE A 46 4.32 -4.47 1.16
CA PHE A 46 4.92 -3.42 0.37
C PHE A 46 5.55 -2.36 1.29
N ALA A 47 6.56 -1.67 0.80
CA ALA A 47 7.14 -0.51 1.47
C ALA A 47 7.18 0.67 0.52
N PHE A 48 6.82 1.84 1.03
CA PHE A 48 7.02 3.13 0.39
C PHE A 48 8.22 3.77 1.08
N GLN A 49 9.31 4.01 0.37
CA GLN A 49 10.48 4.75 0.84
C GLN A 49 10.38 6.22 0.39
N ASN A 50 10.82 7.15 1.24
CA ASN A 50 10.46 8.57 1.14
C ASN A 50 8.93 8.76 1.06
N ALA A 51 8.20 8.08 1.95
CA ALA A 51 6.75 7.91 1.85
C ALA A 51 5.95 9.22 1.83
N GLU A 52 6.46 10.30 2.43
CA GLU A 52 5.83 11.62 2.37
C GLU A 52 5.60 12.12 0.92
N ARG A 53 6.45 11.71 -0.04
CA ARG A 53 6.30 12.04 -1.46
C ARG A 53 5.03 11.46 -2.10
N ALA A 54 4.42 10.44 -1.49
CA ALA A 54 3.17 9.84 -1.96
C ALA A 54 1.92 10.68 -1.65
N ARG A 55 2.04 11.69 -0.79
CA ARG A 55 0.92 12.45 -0.22
C ARG A 55 -0.06 12.99 -1.26
N TYR A 56 0.45 13.46 -2.39
CA TYR A 56 -0.33 14.16 -3.42
C TYR A 56 -0.44 13.37 -4.73
N LEU A 57 -0.23 12.05 -4.67
CA LEU A 57 -0.19 11.18 -5.86
C LEU A 57 -1.38 10.23 -5.99
N ASN A 58 -2.30 10.19 -5.03
CA ASN A 58 -3.37 9.16 -4.97
C ASN A 58 -2.87 7.77 -5.41
N PRO A 59 -1.91 7.17 -4.69
CA PRO A 59 -1.38 5.87 -5.07
C PRO A 59 -2.38 4.75 -4.74
N GLU A 60 -2.41 3.72 -5.58
CA GLU A 60 -3.13 2.47 -5.31
C GLU A 60 -2.25 1.28 -5.69
N ILE A 61 -2.19 0.29 -4.80
CA ILE A 61 -1.55 -0.99 -5.12
C ILE A 61 -2.63 -2.03 -5.35
N THR A 62 -2.70 -2.54 -6.58
CA THR A 62 -3.52 -3.70 -6.94
C THR A 62 -2.63 -4.90 -7.15
N TYR A 63 -3.01 -6.06 -6.64
CA TYR A 63 -2.22 -7.28 -6.82
C TYR A 63 -3.11 -8.51 -6.92
N THR A 64 -2.68 -9.45 -7.74
CA THR A 64 -3.39 -10.69 -8.00
C THR A 64 -2.47 -11.86 -7.71
N PHE A 65 -2.99 -12.84 -6.97
CA PHE A 65 -2.36 -14.13 -6.79
C PHE A 65 -2.93 -15.12 -7.80
N TRP A 66 -2.07 -15.84 -8.50
CA TRP A 66 -2.43 -17.01 -9.30
C TRP A 66 -1.86 -18.24 -8.65
N ASP A 67 -2.74 -19.19 -8.38
CA ASP A 67 -2.35 -20.58 -8.12
C ASP A 67 -1.88 -21.19 -9.45
N LEU A 68 -0.60 -21.55 -9.52
CA LEU A 68 0.00 -22.10 -10.74
C LEU A 68 -0.25 -23.60 -10.87
N ASP A 69 -0.66 -24.27 -9.79
CA ASP A 69 -1.04 -25.67 -9.79
C ASP A 69 -2.53 -25.83 -10.11
N ASN A 70 -3.32 -24.76 -9.93
CA ASN A 70 -4.70 -24.64 -10.38
C ASN A 70 -4.98 -23.28 -11.05
N ALA A 71 -4.62 -23.15 -12.33
CA ALA A 71 -4.61 -21.88 -13.09
C ALA A 71 -5.94 -21.11 -13.16
N ASN A 72 -7.08 -21.72 -12.81
CA ASN A 72 -8.38 -21.04 -12.73
C ASN A 72 -8.63 -20.34 -11.39
N ASN A 73 -7.79 -20.56 -10.39
CA ASN A 73 -7.91 -19.95 -9.07
C ASN A 73 -6.99 -18.73 -8.98
N SER A 74 -7.58 -17.55 -9.19
CA SER A 74 -6.89 -16.28 -8.97
C SER A 74 -7.67 -15.37 -8.03
N ARG A 75 -6.94 -14.55 -7.28
CA ARG A 75 -7.52 -13.65 -6.28
C ARG A 75 -6.87 -12.28 -6.40
N THR A 76 -7.66 -11.29 -6.80
CA THR A 76 -7.23 -9.88 -6.86
C THR A 76 -7.53 -9.18 -5.55
N ARG A 77 -6.62 -8.32 -5.13
CA ARG A 77 -6.65 -7.54 -3.90
C ARG A 77 -6.18 -6.12 -4.21
N ILE A 78 -6.64 -5.20 -3.38
CA ILE A 78 -6.28 -3.79 -3.45
C ILE A 78 -5.85 -3.39 -2.05
N HIS A 79 -4.72 -2.69 -1.95
CA HIS A 79 -4.38 -1.92 -0.76
C HIS A 79 -5.02 -0.54 -0.89
N ASP A 80 -6.01 -0.27 -0.05
CA ASP A 80 -6.62 1.05 0.05
C ASP A 80 -5.65 1.99 0.80
N LEU A 81 -5.14 2.99 0.09
CA LEU A 81 -4.16 3.95 0.60
C LEU A 81 -4.74 5.36 0.78
N ARG A 82 -6.03 5.57 0.49
CA ARG A 82 -6.68 6.89 0.45
C ARG A 82 -6.62 7.64 1.79
N TRP A 83 -6.63 6.91 2.91
CA TRP A 83 -6.62 7.48 4.26
C TRP A 83 -5.28 7.35 4.96
N THR A 84 -4.21 7.05 4.22
CA THR A 84 -2.87 6.92 4.77
C THR A 84 -2.34 8.30 5.19
N ASN A 85 -1.84 8.39 6.42
CA ASN A 85 -1.14 9.59 6.86
C ASN A 85 0.32 9.55 6.40
N TRP A 86 0.63 10.23 5.31
CA TRP A 86 1.97 10.29 4.72
C TRP A 86 2.94 11.24 5.44
N ILE A 87 2.45 12.14 6.31
CA ILE A 87 3.24 13.23 6.87
C ILE A 87 4.34 12.70 7.79
N GLY A 88 5.59 13.13 7.57
CA GLY A 88 6.73 12.78 8.40
C GLY A 88 7.11 11.30 8.33
N GLN A 89 6.62 10.56 7.34
CA GLN A 89 6.97 9.15 7.14
C GLN A 89 8.17 9.02 6.20
N ASP A 90 9.27 8.52 6.75
CA ASP A 90 10.42 8.10 5.95
C ASP A 90 10.08 6.81 5.18
N THR A 91 9.65 5.77 5.91
CA THR A 91 9.16 4.50 5.33
C THR A 91 7.76 4.18 5.83
N PHE A 92 6.84 3.90 4.90
CA PHE A 92 5.50 3.39 5.20
C PHE A 92 5.35 1.95 4.71
N TYR A 93 4.88 1.05 5.57
CA TYR A 93 4.61 -0.33 5.18
C TYR A 93 3.12 -0.55 4.93
N ALA A 94 2.77 -0.90 3.69
CA ALA A 94 1.44 -1.37 3.34
C ALA A 94 1.43 -2.90 3.38
N TYR A 95 0.72 -3.49 4.34
CA TYR A 95 0.74 -4.94 4.54
C TYR A 95 -0.64 -5.52 4.82
N HIS A 96 -0.80 -6.79 4.46
CA HIS A 96 -1.99 -7.57 4.80
C HIS A 96 -1.62 -9.04 5.00
N TYR A 97 -2.36 -9.74 5.85
CA TYR A 97 -2.19 -11.16 6.10
C TYR A 97 -3.34 -11.96 5.51
N TYR A 98 -3.02 -13.03 4.80
CA TYR A 98 -4.00 -13.86 4.13
C TYR A 98 -4.06 -15.27 4.69
N GLY A 99 -5.28 -15.71 5.01
CA GLY A 99 -5.56 -17.03 5.58
C GLY A 99 -5.76 -18.17 4.58
N TYR A 100 -5.47 -17.97 3.28
CA TYR A 100 -5.68 -18.98 2.24
C TYR A 100 -4.39 -19.62 1.70
N PHE A 101 -3.21 -19.22 2.20
CA PHE A 101 -1.92 -19.81 1.85
C PHE A 101 -1.53 -20.94 2.81
N LYS A 102 -2.49 -21.86 3.03
CA LYS A 102 -2.40 -22.94 4.04
C LYS A 102 -1.89 -24.27 3.48
N GLU A 103 -1.91 -24.42 2.16
CA GLU A 103 -1.53 -25.64 1.46
C GLU A 103 -0.24 -25.41 0.66
N GLU A 104 0.45 -26.50 0.36
CA GLU A 104 1.60 -26.47 -0.55
C GLU A 104 1.16 -26.06 -1.96
N GLY A 105 2.02 -25.34 -2.67
CA GLY A 105 1.72 -24.93 -4.03
C GLY A 105 2.64 -23.85 -4.54
N ARG A 106 2.57 -23.60 -5.85
CA ARG A 106 3.33 -22.55 -6.52
C ARG A 106 2.42 -21.39 -6.86
N TRP A 107 2.90 -20.20 -6.53
CA TRP A 107 2.12 -18.99 -6.65
C TRP A 107 2.86 -17.96 -7.48
N ARG A 108 2.11 -17.23 -8.30
CA ARG A 108 2.58 -15.97 -8.90
C ARG A 108 1.82 -14.82 -8.26
N VAL A 109 2.52 -13.78 -7.85
CA VAL A 109 1.92 -12.49 -7.53
C VAL A 109 2.29 -11.49 -8.63
N ARG A 110 1.29 -10.92 -9.27
CA ARG A 110 1.45 -9.75 -10.16
C ARG A 110 0.89 -8.58 -9.40
N TRP A 111 1.66 -7.51 -9.27
CA TRP A 111 1.24 -6.32 -8.59
C TRP A 111 1.46 -5.12 -9.50
N SER A 112 0.59 -4.14 -9.33
CA SER A 112 0.57 -2.90 -10.08
C SER A 112 0.48 -1.76 -9.07
N LEU A 113 1.32 -0.75 -9.24
CA LEU A 113 1.14 0.53 -8.58
C LEU A 113 0.63 1.51 -9.64
N SER A 114 -0.55 2.06 -9.39
CA SER A 114 -1.11 3.19 -10.12
C SER A 114 -1.00 4.46 -9.28
N TRP A 115 -0.79 5.59 -9.95
CA TRP A 115 -0.74 6.89 -9.31
C TRP A 115 -1.21 7.97 -10.29
N GLN A 116 -1.59 9.11 -9.74
CA GLN A 116 -2.11 10.26 -10.46
C GLN A 116 -1.28 11.50 -10.12
N SER A 117 -0.89 12.27 -11.13
CA SER A 117 -0.11 13.50 -10.95
C SER A 117 -0.73 14.66 -11.71
N CYS A 118 -0.35 15.89 -11.37
CA CYS A 118 -0.82 17.07 -12.07
C CYS A 118 -0.40 17.05 -13.55
N ASP A 119 -1.28 17.52 -14.42
CA ASP A 119 -0.95 17.88 -15.79
C ASP A 119 -0.77 19.40 -15.86
N GLU A 120 0.48 19.86 -15.67
CA GLU A 120 0.80 21.29 -15.60
C GLU A 120 0.33 22.04 -16.85
N ASP A 121 0.70 21.52 -18.03
CA ASP A 121 0.38 22.14 -19.31
C ASP A 121 -1.14 22.16 -19.55
N ALA A 122 -1.85 21.08 -19.22
CA ALA A 122 -3.30 21.03 -19.40
C ALA A 122 -4.03 21.95 -18.40
N PHE A 123 -3.60 22.00 -17.14
CA PHE A 123 -4.26 22.86 -16.14
C PHE A 123 -4.07 24.34 -16.46
N GLU A 124 -2.92 24.74 -16.99
CA GLU A 124 -2.66 26.13 -17.39
C GLU A 124 -3.35 26.51 -18.71
N SER A 125 -3.43 25.60 -19.70
CA SER A 125 -4.02 25.90 -21.01
C SER A 125 -5.55 25.82 -21.07
N HIS A 126 -6.19 25.32 -20.00
CA HIS A 126 -7.65 25.20 -19.86
C HIS A 126 -8.38 24.51 -21.05
N PRO A 127 -7.86 23.42 -21.65
CA PRO A 127 -8.60 22.68 -22.63
C PRO A 127 -9.78 21.97 -21.95
N LEU A 128 -10.91 21.84 -22.65
CA LEU A 128 -12.08 21.12 -22.16
C LEU A 128 -11.83 19.63 -21.85
N SER A 129 -10.67 19.10 -22.26
CA SER A 129 -10.24 17.71 -22.06
C SER A 129 -9.11 17.56 -21.04
N ALA A 130 -8.79 18.59 -20.25
CA ALA A 130 -7.79 18.47 -19.19
C ALA A 130 -8.24 17.44 -18.15
N ASP A 131 -7.31 16.59 -17.73
CA ASP A 131 -7.51 15.58 -16.69
C ASP A 131 -6.18 15.33 -15.96
N MET A 132 -6.22 14.54 -14.89
CA MET A 132 -5.02 14.08 -14.20
C MET A 132 -4.16 13.20 -15.11
N ILE A 133 -2.83 13.26 -14.96
CA ILE A 133 -1.95 12.28 -15.59
C ILE A 133 -2.05 10.97 -14.81
N ASN A 134 -2.54 9.93 -15.47
CA ASN A 134 -2.66 8.59 -14.88
C ASN A 134 -1.48 7.72 -15.32
N ASN A 135 -0.73 7.21 -14.36
CA ASN A 135 0.38 6.30 -14.61
C ASN A 135 0.18 4.98 -13.87
N SER A 136 0.77 3.92 -14.42
CA SER A 136 0.84 2.65 -13.74
C SER A 136 2.08 1.87 -14.18
N SER A 137 2.64 1.11 -13.25
CA SER A 137 3.66 0.10 -13.55
C SER A 137 3.24 -1.22 -12.96
N THR A 138 3.70 -2.31 -13.57
CA THR A 138 3.29 -3.65 -13.19
C THR A 138 4.47 -4.61 -13.21
N TRP A 139 4.59 -5.39 -12.16
CA TRP A 139 5.63 -6.39 -11.98
C TRP A 139 5.03 -7.74 -11.60
N SER A 140 5.87 -8.78 -11.63
CA SER A 140 5.48 -10.11 -11.17
C SER A 140 6.63 -10.80 -10.47
N THR A 141 6.32 -11.54 -9.43
CA THR A 141 7.24 -12.49 -8.83
C THR A 141 6.51 -13.80 -8.55
N TRP A 142 7.31 -14.83 -8.31
CA TRP A 142 6.85 -16.16 -7.96
C TRP A 142 7.23 -16.44 -6.52
N PHE A 143 6.55 -17.40 -5.89
CA PHE A 143 6.99 -18.00 -4.64
C PHE A 143 6.39 -19.39 -4.52
N THR A 144 6.96 -20.21 -3.64
CA THR A 144 6.50 -21.59 -3.43
C THR A 144 6.20 -21.82 -1.96
N LEU A 145 5.14 -22.59 -1.67
CA LEU A 145 4.79 -23.08 -0.35
C LEU A 145 5.10 -24.57 -0.26
N GLN A 146 5.94 -24.96 0.72
CA GLN A 146 6.32 -26.36 0.98
C GLN A 146 6.50 -26.58 2.47
N SER A 147 5.94 -27.67 3.01
CA SER A 147 5.95 -27.93 4.46
C SER A 147 7.36 -28.10 5.04
N SER A 148 8.33 -28.52 4.22
CA SER A 148 9.73 -28.69 4.61
C SER A 148 10.56 -27.39 4.56
N ALA A 149 10.01 -26.30 4.03
CA ALA A 149 10.71 -25.03 3.91
C ALA A 149 10.75 -24.25 5.23
N PRO A 150 11.64 -23.25 5.37
CA PRO A 150 11.65 -22.38 6.54
C PRO A 150 10.33 -21.62 6.71
N LYS A 151 9.99 -21.33 7.98
CA LYS A 151 8.87 -20.41 8.28
C LYS A 151 9.14 -19.03 7.71
N VAL A 152 8.05 -18.30 7.46
CA VAL A 152 8.14 -16.89 7.06
C VAL A 152 8.90 -16.11 8.13
N ASP A 153 9.93 -15.40 7.70
CA ASP A 153 10.74 -14.50 8.52
C ASP A 153 11.00 -13.21 7.71
N LEU A 154 10.26 -12.16 8.05
CA LEU A 154 10.34 -10.86 7.36
C LEU A 154 11.68 -10.13 7.63
N VAL A 155 12.31 -10.40 8.79
CA VAL A 155 13.63 -9.84 9.12
C VAL A 155 14.68 -10.48 8.22
N ALA A 156 14.66 -11.80 8.08
CA ALA A 156 15.56 -12.50 7.18
C ALA A 156 15.31 -12.15 5.70
N ALA A 157 14.04 -11.95 5.30
CA ALA A 157 13.67 -11.58 3.94
C ALA A 157 14.26 -10.22 3.51
N THR A 158 14.46 -9.30 4.46
CA THR A 158 15.05 -7.97 4.23
C THR A 158 16.53 -7.88 4.58
N ALA A 159 17.15 -8.97 5.06
CA ALA A 159 18.59 -9.01 5.35
C ALA A 159 19.45 -9.29 4.10
N LYS A 160 18.83 -9.67 2.98
CA LYS A 160 19.54 -9.93 1.73
C LYS A 160 20.08 -8.63 1.13
N LYS A 161 21.31 -8.69 0.60
CA LYS A 161 21.99 -7.54 -0.01
C LYS A 161 21.69 -7.34 -1.49
N THR A 162 20.99 -8.28 -2.12
CA THR A 162 20.73 -8.26 -3.56
C THR A 162 19.25 -8.47 -3.81
N CYS A 163 18.61 -7.45 -4.39
CA CYS A 163 17.21 -7.47 -4.78
C CYS A 163 17.16 -7.17 -6.29
N PRO A 164 16.43 -7.97 -7.08
CA PRO A 164 16.03 -7.59 -8.43
C PRO A 164 15.37 -6.21 -8.44
N GLU A 165 15.74 -5.36 -9.38
CA GLU A 165 15.10 -4.05 -9.62
C GLU A 165 13.59 -4.22 -9.90
N GLU A 166 13.19 -5.36 -10.46
CA GLU A 166 11.80 -5.77 -10.75
C GLU A 166 10.90 -5.84 -9.49
N TYR A 167 11.50 -5.73 -8.30
CA TYR A 167 10.75 -5.68 -7.04
C TYR A 167 10.40 -4.28 -6.58
N GLY A 168 10.92 -3.25 -7.23
CA GLY A 168 10.64 -1.86 -6.89
C GLY A 168 10.20 -1.03 -8.07
N MET A 169 9.67 0.14 -7.75
CA MET A 169 9.44 1.22 -8.70
C MET A 169 9.82 2.53 -8.06
N ALA A 170 10.53 3.36 -8.81
CA ALA A 170 10.93 4.69 -8.39
C ALA A 170 10.24 5.77 -9.23
N ILE A 171 9.65 6.76 -8.57
CA ILE A 171 8.92 7.89 -9.16
C ILE A 171 9.65 9.16 -8.74
N ASN A 172 10.04 10.00 -9.70
CA ASN A 172 10.62 11.31 -9.43
C ASN A 172 9.51 12.34 -9.16
N VAL A 173 9.23 12.57 -7.89
CA VAL A 173 8.22 13.50 -7.39
C VAL A 173 8.87 14.83 -7.09
N THR A 174 8.53 15.85 -7.87
CA THR A 174 9.12 17.18 -7.68
C THR A 174 8.57 17.85 -6.41
N ASP A 175 9.21 18.94 -5.98
CA ASP A 175 8.70 19.81 -4.92
C ASP A 175 7.49 20.66 -5.35
N LYS A 176 7.08 20.59 -6.63
CA LYS A 176 5.97 21.38 -7.14
C LYS A 176 4.65 20.63 -6.91
N THR A 177 3.70 21.35 -6.33
CA THR A 177 2.30 20.95 -6.23
C THR A 177 1.41 21.97 -6.94
N MET A 178 0.24 21.53 -7.39
CA MET A 178 -0.76 22.41 -8.00
C MET A 178 -2.13 22.12 -7.40
N GLU A 179 -2.96 23.17 -7.31
CA GLU A 179 -4.39 22.99 -7.08
C GLU A 179 -5.03 22.40 -8.33
N VAL A 180 -5.79 21.33 -8.16
CA VAL A 180 -6.56 20.70 -9.22
C VAL A 180 -7.74 21.60 -9.56
N PRO A 181 -7.90 21.99 -10.82
CA PRO A 181 -9.00 22.87 -11.19
C PRO A 181 -10.37 22.25 -10.89
N MET A 182 -11.33 23.07 -10.47
CA MET A 182 -12.67 22.62 -10.06
C MET A 182 -13.48 21.86 -11.14
N TRP A 183 -13.08 21.96 -12.41
CA TRP A 183 -13.71 21.26 -13.53
C TRP A 183 -13.09 19.88 -13.81
N VAL A 184 -11.96 19.55 -13.18
CA VAL A 184 -11.32 18.24 -13.26
C VAL A 184 -11.88 17.36 -12.14
N THR A 185 -12.45 16.21 -12.48
CA THR A 185 -12.99 15.27 -11.48
C THR A 185 -11.88 14.32 -11.03
N TRP A 186 -11.48 14.43 -9.76
CA TRP A 186 -10.41 13.60 -9.21
C TRP A 186 -10.73 13.13 -7.79
N SER A 187 -10.77 11.82 -7.58
CA SER A 187 -11.04 11.23 -6.26
C SER A 187 -9.91 11.44 -5.24
N GLY A 188 -8.73 11.87 -5.69
CA GLY A 188 -7.66 12.29 -4.79
C GLY A 188 -7.96 13.55 -4.01
N GLY A 189 -8.85 14.40 -4.52
CA GLY A 189 -9.22 15.66 -3.88
C GLY A 189 -9.72 15.50 -2.45
N ASP A 190 -10.51 14.45 -2.21
CA ASP A 190 -11.18 14.16 -0.93
C ASP A 190 -10.22 14.07 0.28
N TYR A 191 -8.95 13.71 0.07
CA TYR A 191 -7.94 13.54 1.12
C TYR A 191 -6.64 14.31 0.86
N THR A 192 -6.52 14.97 -0.29
CA THR A 192 -5.39 15.85 -0.60
C THR A 192 -5.73 17.32 -0.58
N ASN A 193 -7.01 17.68 -0.33
CA ASN A 193 -7.53 19.04 -0.44
C ASN A 193 -7.29 19.59 -1.86
N ASP A 194 -7.74 18.83 -2.86
CA ASP A 194 -7.61 19.13 -4.29
C ASP A 194 -6.20 19.57 -4.70
N THR A 195 -5.17 19.00 -4.07
CA THR A 195 -3.77 19.32 -4.34
C THR A 195 -3.07 18.08 -4.88
N CYS A 196 -2.45 18.20 -6.05
CA CYS A 196 -1.66 17.13 -6.66
C CYS A 196 -0.17 17.47 -6.71
N ALA A 197 0.68 16.46 -6.84
CA ALA A 197 2.11 16.64 -7.11
C ALA A 197 2.40 16.59 -8.61
N VAL A 198 3.39 17.38 -9.04
CA VAL A 198 3.99 17.29 -10.37
C VAL A 198 5.12 16.25 -10.32
N VAL A 199 5.10 15.31 -11.25
CA VAL A 199 6.18 14.33 -11.43
C VAL A 199 7.07 14.75 -12.59
N ALA A 200 8.37 14.57 -12.45
CA ALA A 200 9.30 14.91 -13.52
C ALA A 200 9.20 13.88 -14.65
N SER A 201 9.26 14.35 -15.91
CA SER A 201 9.61 13.48 -17.05
C SER A 201 11.09 13.09 -16.95
N SER A 202 11.42 12.18 -16.03
CA SER A 202 12.80 11.83 -15.74
C SER A 202 13.40 10.99 -16.88
N THR A 203 14.40 11.56 -17.55
CA THR A 203 15.35 10.84 -18.40
C THR A 203 16.76 11.07 -17.84
N PRO A 204 17.45 10.03 -17.33
CA PRO A 204 17.00 8.63 -17.21
C PRO A 204 15.94 8.44 -16.11
N THR A 205 15.16 7.36 -16.23
CA THR A 205 14.24 6.90 -15.17
C THR A 205 15.05 6.55 -13.91
N PRO A 206 14.59 6.91 -12.71
CA PRO A 206 15.28 6.53 -11.48
C PRO A 206 15.31 5.01 -11.32
N THR A 207 16.44 4.48 -10.86
CA THR A 207 16.59 3.05 -10.55
C THR A 207 16.14 2.79 -9.11
N PRO A 208 15.22 1.84 -8.85
CA PRO A 208 14.83 1.48 -7.49
C PRO A 208 15.97 0.75 -6.74
N ASP A 209 16.00 0.87 -5.41
CA ASP A 209 16.82 0.08 -4.48
C ASP A 209 15.94 -0.68 -3.46
N PRO A 210 15.27 -1.79 -3.88
CA PRO A 210 14.31 -2.51 -3.04
C PRO A 210 14.92 -3.19 -1.81
N CYS A 211 16.26 -3.24 -1.75
CA CYS A 211 17.02 -3.85 -0.67
C CYS A 211 17.41 -2.84 0.42
N ARG A 212 17.17 -1.54 0.20
CA ARG A 212 17.31 -0.51 1.23
C ARG A 212 16.26 -0.65 2.34
N VAL A 213 15.10 -1.24 2.02
CA VAL A 213 14.04 -1.50 2.99
C VAL A 213 14.51 -2.54 4.02
N HIS A 214 14.51 -2.15 5.29
CA HIS A 214 14.81 -3.04 6.41
C HIS A 214 13.57 -3.25 7.28
N ILE A 215 13.21 -4.50 7.55
CA ILE A 215 12.19 -4.84 8.55
C ILE A 215 12.89 -5.42 9.76
N ASP A 216 12.78 -4.75 10.91
CA ASP A 216 13.30 -5.25 12.18
C ASP A 216 12.21 -5.96 13.00
N LYS A 217 12.62 -6.52 14.14
CA LYS A 217 11.70 -7.25 15.04
C LYS A 217 10.59 -6.37 15.62
N THR A 218 10.85 -5.07 15.80
CA THR A 218 9.85 -4.13 16.32
C THR A 218 8.77 -3.87 15.28
N ILE A 219 9.15 -3.72 14.01
CA ILE A 219 8.22 -3.59 12.89
C ILE A 219 7.39 -4.87 12.75
N VAL A 220 8.02 -6.05 12.79
CA VAL A 220 7.29 -7.34 12.76
C VAL A 220 6.29 -7.43 13.91
N ALA A 221 6.72 -7.11 15.15
CA ALA A 221 5.82 -7.13 16.30
C ALA A 221 4.65 -6.15 16.14
N SER A 222 4.89 -4.98 15.53
CA SER A 222 3.81 -4.03 15.20
C SER A 222 2.83 -4.58 14.17
N MET A 223 3.31 -5.26 13.12
CA MET A 223 2.45 -5.88 12.10
C MET A 223 1.61 -7.01 12.69
N GLU A 224 2.22 -7.86 13.53
CA GLU A 224 1.52 -8.95 14.22
C GLU A 224 0.50 -8.42 15.25
N ALA A 225 0.80 -7.31 15.93
CA ALA A 225 -0.14 -6.65 16.82
C ALA A 225 -1.37 -6.11 16.05
N SER A 226 -1.16 -5.52 14.86
CA SER A 226 -2.26 -5.10 13.99
C SER A 226 -3.11 -6.29 13.52
N LEU A 227 -2.47 -7.38 13.08
CA LEU A 227 -3.16 -8.62 12.74
C LEU A 227 -4.02 -9.11 13.92
N LYS A 228 -3.43 -9.19 15.12
CA LYS A 228 -4.17 -9.62 16.32
C LYS A 228 -5.35 -8.68 16.61
N SER A 229 -5.16 -7.37 16.52
CA SER A 229 -6.24 -6.39 16.67
C SER A 229 -7.39 -6.66 15.70
N ASP A 230 -7.09 -6.96 14.44
CA ASP A 230 -8.11 -7.22 13.42
C ASP A 230 -8.83 -8.55 13.66
N LEU A 231 -8.10 -9.61 14.04
CA LEU A 231 -8.69 -10.88 14.45
C LEU A 231 -9.60 -10.72 15.67
N CYS A 232 -9.25 -9.84 16.61
CA CYS A 232 -10.06 -9.57 17.79
C CYS A 232 -11.38 -8.84 17.49
N LYS A 233 -11.47 -8.16 16.34
CA LYS A 233 -12.71 -7.55 15.84
C LYS A 233 -13.55 -8.52 15.00
N GLY A 234 -12.98 -9.67 14.63
CA GLY A 234 -13.64 -10.69 13.81
C GLY A 234 -14.71 -11.47 14.55
N ILE A 235 -15.50 -12.23 13.78
CA ILE A 235 -16.55 -13.12 14.31
C ILE A 235 -15.92 -14.27 15.11
N ASP A 236 -14.87 -14.88 14.56
CA ASP A 236 -14.11 -15.96 15.20
C ASP A 236 -12.99 -15.39 16.08
N ARG A 237 -13.38 -14.67 17.13
CA ARG A 237 -12.47 -13.95 18.04
C ARG A 237 -11.56 -14.93 18.81
N PRO A 238 -10.23 -14.78 18.73
CA PRO A 238 -9.31 -15.53 19.58
C PRO A 238 -9.58 -15.33 21.08
N SER A 239 -9.36 -16.37 21.87
CA SER A 239 -9.61 -16.35 23.32
C SER A 239 -8.67 -15.43 24.10
N ASP A 240 -7.51 -15.08 23.52
CA ASP A 240 -6.48 -14.22 24.10
C ASP A 240 -6.63 -12.75 23.68
N CYS A 241 -7.77 -12.39 23.09
CA CYS A 241 -8.14 -11.01 22.84
C CYS A 241 -8.46 -10.29 24.14
N PRO A 242 -8.08 -9.01 24.30
CA PRO A 242 -8.44 -8.23 25.48
C PRO A 242 -9.95 -8.25 25.69
N GLU A 243 -10.45 -8.38 26.92
CA GLU A 243 -11.89 -8.27 27.16
C GLU A 243 -12.39 -6.87 26.77
N ASP A 244 -13.48 -6.81 26.01
CA ASP A 244 -14.12 -5.54 25.66
C ASP A 244 -14.69 -4.91 26.93
N LYS A 245 -13.98 -3.94 27.50
CA LYS A 245 -14.53 -3.09 28.58
C LYS A 245 -15.73 -2.24 28.15
N ASN A 246 -16.13 -2.30 26.87
CA ASN A 246 -17.24 -1.53 26.30
C ASN A 246 -18.53 -2.34 26.05
N ASN A 247 -18.58 -3.63 26.39
CA ASN A 247 -19.80 -4.45 26.19
C ASN A 247 -20.84 -4.36 27.33
N ALA A 248 -20.68 -3.44 28.28
CA ALA A 248 -21.73 -3.14 29.27
C ALA A 248 -22.99 -2.51 28.65
N ALA A 249 -22.90 -1.93 27.43
CA ALA A 249 -24.05 -1.33 26.75
C ALA A 249 -24.97 -2.37 26.06
N HIS A 250 -24.46 -3.53 25.65
CA HIS A 250 -25.27 -4.57 25.00
C HIS A 250 -26.00 -5.47 26.00
N GLN A 251 -25.58 -5.54 27.26
CA GLN A 251 -26.31 -6.30 28.30
C GLN A 251 -27.58 -5.60 28.80
N LEU A 252 -27.74 -4.28 28.55
CA LEU A 252 -28.95 -3.53 28.93
C LEU A 252 -30.10 -3.70 27.94
N ALA A 253 -29.84 -4.11 26.69
CA ALA A 253 -30.90 -4.28 25.68
C ALA A 253 -31.69 -5.58 25.82
N VAL A 254 -31.11 -6.63 26.41
CA VAL A 254 -31.78 -7.94 26.56
C VAL A 254 -32.63 -8.01 27.85
N ALA A 255 -32.36 -7.16 28.84
CA ALA A 255 -33.17 -7.06 30.06
C ALA A 255 -34.39 -6.11 29.92
N GLY A 256 -34.47 -5.32 28.85
CA GLY A 256 -35.51 -4.28 28.67
C GLY A 256 -36.81 -4.74 27.97
N ILE A 257 -36.86 -5.95 27.40
CA ILE A 257 -38.00 -6.41 26.59
C ILE A 257 -38.94 -7.38 27.36
N SER A 258 -38.69 -7.67 28.63
CA SER A 258 -39.56 -8.53 29.45
C SER A 258 -40.52 -7.82 30.41
N CYS A 259 -40.57 -6.48 30.43
CA CYS A 259 -41.47 -5.73 31.34
C CYS A 259 -42.60 -4.92 30.66
N LEU A 260 -42.84 -5.07 29.35
CA LEU A 260 -43.91 -4.35 28.64
C LEU A 260 -45.13 -5.19 28.22
N LEU A 261 -45.36 -6.37 28.84
CA LEU A 261 -46.52 -7.21 28.57
C LEU A 261 -47.46 -7.46 29.77
N ALA A 262 -47.50 -6.54 30.76
CA ALA A 262 -48.37 -6.70 31.93
C ALA A 262 -49.18 -5.45 32.33
N ALA A 263 -49.50 -4.54 31.40
CA ALA A 263 -50.27 -3.33 31.74
C ALA A 263 -51.36 -2.92 30.71
N VAL A 264 -51.93 -3.85 29.96
CA VAL A 264 -53.18 -3.62 29.21
C VAL A 264 -54.15 -4.78 29.48
N GLY A 265 -54.74 -4.78 30.66
CA GLY A 265 -55.63 -5.87 31.10
C GLY A 265 -56.40 -5.55 32.38
N ALA A 266 -56.74 -4.29 32.64
CA ALA A 266 -57.68 -3.92 33.68
C ALA A 266 -58.06 -2.43 33.53
N LEU A 267 -58.97 -2.10 32.60
CA LEU A 267 -59.78 -0.86 32.64
C LEU A 267 -60.98 -0.98 31.67
N GLY A 268 -61.60 -2.16 31.66
CA GLY A 268 -62.83 -2.47 30.94
C GLY A 268 -63.99 -2.75 31.88
N PHE A 269 -64.17 -1.93 32.91
CA PHE A 269 -65.40 -1.86 33.72
C PHE A 269 -65.47 -0.45 34.31
N PHE A 270 -66.68 0.15 34.27
CA PHE A 270 -67.06 1.51 34.67
C PHE A 270 -66.96 2.59 33.57
N LEU A 271 -67.98 2.67 32.70
CA LEU A 271 -69.14 3.56 32.90
C LEU A 271 -70.01 3.60 31.62
N VAL A 272 -71.27 3.20 31.83
CA VAL A 272 -72.55 3.50 31.14
C VAL A 272 -72.49 4.00 29.68
#